data_AF-A0A9P4P986-F1
#
_entry.id   AF-A0A9P4P986-F1
#
_cell.length_a   1.000
_cell.length_b   1.000
_cell.length_c   1.000
_cell.angle_alpha   90.00
_cell.angle_beta   90.00
_cell.angle_gamma   90.00
#
_symmetry.space_group_name_H-M   'P 1'
#
loop_
_entity.id
_entity.type
_entity.pdbx_description
1 polymer ?
#
loop_
_entity_poly.entity_id
_entity_poly.type
_entity_poly.pdbx_seq_one_letter_code
_entity_poly.pdbx_strand_id
1 'polypeptide(L)'
;MAFKFLSRGSMKGEKAGMANSLRASMSAGSIFRILMRFFQFLMGIVVIGLYAQDLNRAHKAGVKYDSKWMYATITGALASIWAIVCMLPLVKAWFLFGIDFVVFILYVAAFGIFGKMYIKEDAEGNGGIIRMKNAVWILLTNMILWFITFVYGSVVFWKYWKGRTSFTGRAPTHPQMSHA
;
A
#
# COMPACT_ATOMS: atom_id res chain seq x y z
N MET A 1 17.06 -11.91 57.01
CA MET A 1 16.99 -10.70 56.15
C MET A 1 17.16 -11.11 54.69
N ALA A 2 16.18 -11.85 54.16
CA ALA A 2 16.14 -12.33 52.78
C ALA A 2 14.75 -11.97 52.22
N PHE A 3 14.66 -11.71 50.92
CA PHE A 3 13.42 -11.56 50.14
C PHE A 3 12.65 -10.23 50.19
N LYS A 4 13.33 -9.07 50.07
CA LYS A 4 12.67 -7.80 49.70
C LYS A 4 13.04 -7.22 48.33
N PHE A 5 13.71 -8.00 47.47
CA PHE A 5 14.15 -7.55 46.14
C PHE A 5 13.23 -7.99 44.97
N LEU A 6 12.25 -8.89 45.21
CA LEU A 6 11.37 -9.43 44.15
C LEU A 6 9.96 -8.86 44.17
N SER A 7 9.76 -7.64 44.68
CA SER A 7 8.50 -6.92 44.45
C SER A 7 8.46 -6.45 42.99
N ARG A 8 8.09 -7.39 42.12
CA ARG A 8 7.65 -7.15 40.75
C ARG A 8 6.46 -6.20 40.82
N GLY A 9 6.74 -4.91 40.70
CA GLY A 9 5.77 -3.89 40.36
C GLY A 9 5.08 -4.30 39.07
N SER A 10 3.89 -4.88 39.23
CA SER A 10 2.81 -5.02 38.26
C SER A 10 3.12 -4.61 36.80
N MET A 11 3.59 -5.57 35.98
CA MET A 11 3.53 -5.48 34.51
C MET A 11 2.09 -5.41 33.96
N LYS A 12 1.08 -5.39 34.83
CA LYS A 12 -0.34 -5.26 34.48
C LYS A 12 -0.66 -3.85 33.99
N GLY A 13 0.04 -2.83 34.52
CA GLY A 13 -0.10 -1.43 34.09
C GLY A 13 0.47 -1.17 32.70
N GLU A 14 1.60 -1.82 32.36
CA GLU A 14 2.25 -1.68 31.05
C GLU A 14 1.46 -2.38 29.94
N LYS A 15 0.89 -3.57 30.21
CA LYS A 15 -0.03 -4.25 29.30
C LYS A 15 -1.34 -3.48 29.11
N ALA A 16 -1.87 -2.87 30.17
CA ALA A 16 -3.06 -2.02 30.09
C ALA A 16 -2.77 -0.71 29.34
N GLY A 17 -1.58 -0.12 29.53
CA GLY A 17 -1.09 1.04 28.79
C GLY A 17 -0.87 0.75 27.31
N MET A 18 -0.29 -0.41 26.99
CA MET A 18 -0.13 -0.88 25.60
C MET A 18 -1.50 -1.12 24.96
N ALA A 19 -2.43 -1.81 25.63
CA ALA A 19 -3.78 -2.04 25.13
C ALA A 19 -4.58 -0.74 24.94
N ASN A 20 -4.43 0.23 25.85
CA ASN A 20 -5.03 1.57 25.71
C ASN A 20 -4.34 2.39 24.61
N SER A 21 -3.03 2.28 24.42
CA SER A 21 -2.31 2.95 23.32
C SER A 21 -2.68 2.36 21.96
N LEU A 22 -2.88 1.05 21.88
CA LEU A 22 -3.37 0.36 20.68
C LEU A 22 -4.81 0.79 20.37
N ARG A 23 -5.70 0.81 21.37
CA ARG A 23 -7.08 1.32 21.21
C ARG A 23 -7.13 2.80 20.85
N ALA A 24 -6.25 3.63 21.41
CA ALA A 24 -6.14 5.05 21.08
C ALA A 24 -5.51 5.30 19.70
N SER A 25 -4.65 4.40 19.22
CA SER A 25 -4.03 4.45 17.88
C SER A 25 -4.95 4.01 16.74
N MET A 26 -6.07 3.35 17.06
CA MET A 26 -7.12 2.93 16.13
C MET A 26 -8.02 4.10 15.75
N SER A 27 -7.42 5.18 15.24
CA SER A 27 -8.15 6.24 14.55
C SER A 27 -8.88 5.67 13.33
N ALA A 28 -10.04 6.23 12.97
CA ALA A 28 -10.76 5.86 11.74
C ALA A 28 -9.85 5.89 10.50
N GLY A 29 -8.88 6.82 10.44
CA GLY A 29 -7.89 6.89 9.36
C GLY A 29 -6.89 5.71 9.35
N SER A 30 -6.51 5.21 10.53
CA SER A 30 -5.66 4.02 10.66
C SER A 30 -6.40 2.76 10.20
N ILE A 31 -7.66 2.59 10.61
CA ILE A 31 -8.52 1.46 10.22
C ILE A 31 -8.74 1.47 8.71
N PHE A 32 -9.15 2.60 8.14
CA PHE A 32 -9.33 2.76 6.69
C PHE A 32 -8.07 2.39 5.92
N ARG A 33 -6.90 2.87 6.37
CA ARG A 33 -5.63 2.56 5.73
C ARG A 33 -5.34 1.06 5.75
N ILE A 34 -5.48 0.39 6.90
CA ILE A 34 -5.21 -1.05 7.03
C ILE A 34 -6.16 -1.85 6.12
N LEU A 35 -7.46 -1.51 6.11
CA LEU A 35 -8.44 -2.17 5.25
C LEU A 35 -8.10 -2.01 3.76
N MET A 36 -7.76 -0.79 3.33
CA MET A 36 -7.35 -0.53 1.95
C MET A 36 -6.12 -1.35 1.57
N ARG A 37 -5.09 -1.40 2.44
CA ARG A 37 -3.89 -2.21 2.21
C ARG A 37 -4.20 -3.70 2.15
N PHE A 38 -5.10 -4.19 3.00
CA PHE A 38 -5.53 -5.58 3.00
C PHE A 38 -6.20 -5.96 1.67
N PHE A 39 -7.12 -5.14 1.15
CA PHE A 39 -7.74 -5.40 -0.15
C PHE A 39 -6.74 -5.32 -1.30
N GLN A 40 -5.84 -4.33 -1.29
CA GLN A 40 -4.76 -4.22 -2.29
C GLN A 40 -3.85 -5.45 -2.30
N PHE A 41 -3.53 -5.97 -1.11
CA PHE A 41 -2.75 -7.19 -0.95
C PHE A 41 -3.49 -8.40 -1.53
N LEU A 42 -4.75 -8.62 -1.14
CA LEU A 42 -5.56 -9.73 -1.64
C LEU A 42 -5.68 -9.70 -3.17
N MET A 43 -6.02 -8.53 -3.73
CA MET A 43 -6.12 -8.36 -5.18
C MET A 43 -4.75 -8.57 -5.86
N GLY A 44 -3.65 -8.14 -5.24
CA GLY A 44 -2.30 -8.41 -5.71
C GLY A 44 -1.99 -9.91 -5.79
N ILE A 45 -2.35 -10.69 -4.75
CA ILE A 45 -2.20 -12.15 -4.75
C ILE A 45 -3.06 -12.80 -5.84
N VAL A 46 -4.30 -12.34 -6.04
CA VAL A 46 -5.17 -12.82 -7.12
C VAL A 46 -4.53 -12.54 -8.49
N VAL A 47 -3.96 -11.35 -8.70
CA VAL A 47 -3.21 -11.02 -9.93
C VAL A 47 -1.99 -11.93 -10.09
N ILE A 48 -1.24 -12.22 -9.04
CA ILE A 48 -0.13 -13.17 -9.14
C ILE A 48 -0.66 -14.54 -9.61
N GLY A 49 -1.71 -15.08 -8.98
CA GLY A 49 -2.27 -16.37 -9.35
C GLY A 49 -2.80 -16.42 -10.79
N LEU A 50 -3.52 -15.37 -11.20
CA LEU A 50 -4.13 -15.29 -12.54
C LEU A 50 -3.11 -15.23 -13.68
N TYR A 51 -1.95 -14.58 -13.45
CA TYR A 51 -0.97 -14.34 -14.52
C TYR A 51 0.26 -15.27 -14.42
N ALA A 52 0.65 -15.70 -13.21
CA ALA A 52 1.79 -16.61 -13.02
C ALA A 52 1.50 -18.03 -13.51
N GLN A 53 0.24 -18.45 -13.57
CA GLN A 53 -0.12 -19.75 -14.14
C GLN A 53 0.28 -19.89 -15.62
N ASP A 54 0.19 -18.82 -16.40
CA ASP A 54 0.59 -18.83 -17.82
C ASP A 54 2.12 -18.87 -17.97
N LEU A 55 2.85 -18.24 -17.04
CA LEU A 55 4.31 -18.41 -16.94
C LEU A 55 4.69 -19.84 -16.56
N ASN A 56 4.01 -20.43 -15.58
CA ASN A 56 4.27 -21.81 -15.16
C ASN A 56 3.96 -22.80 -16.30
N ARG A 57 2.91 -22.55 -17.09
CA ARG A 57 2.61 -23.34 -18.29
C ARG A 57 3.72 -23.21 -19.33
N ALA A 58 4.22 -22.01 -19.58
CA ALA A 58 5.34 -21.78 -20.50
C ALA A 58 6.62 -22.50 -20.02
N HIS A 59 6.92 -22.45 -18.71
CA HIS A 59 8.03 -23.17 -18.10
C HIS A 59 7.94 -24.67 -18.36
N LYS A 60 6.78 -25.27 -18.06
CA LYS A 60 6.54 -26.71 -18.25
C LYS A 60 6.60 -27.14 -19.71
N ALA A 61 6.21 -26.28 -20.63
CA ALA A 61 6.29 -26.53 -22.07
C ALA A 61 7.71 -26.29 -22.64
N GLY A 62 8.67 -25.83 -21.84
CA GLY A 62 10.02 -25.51 -22.30
C GLY A 62 10.08 -24.33 -23.28
N VAL A 63 9.06 -23.46 -23.29
CA VAL A 63 8.99 -22.29 -24.17
C VAL A 63 9.38 -21.02 -23.44
N LYS A 64 9.82 -20.01 -24.19
CA LYS A 64 10.20 -18.70 -23.64
C LYS A 64 9.01 -18.02 -22.95
N TYR A 65 9.26 -17.37 -21.82
CA TYR A 65 8.25 -16.58 -21.12
C TYR A 65 7.81 -15.36 -21.93
N ASP A 66 6.49 -15.15 -22.00
CA ASP A 66 5.96 -13.93 -22.56
C ASP A 66 6.10 -12.78 -21.55
N SER A 67 6.69 -11.68 -22.03
CA SER A 67 6.94 -10.47 -21.25
C SER A 67 5.68 -9.88 -20.60
N LYS A 68 4.51 -10.02 -21.22
CA LYS A 68 3.26 -9.43 -20.69
C LYS A 68 2.81 -10.11 -19.40
N TRP A 69 2.89 -11.44 -19.35
CA TRP A 69 2.56 -12.24 -18.17
C TRP A 69 3.55 -11.94 -17.04
N MET A 70 4.85 -11.87 -17.39
CA MET A 70 5.91 -11.55 -16.45
C MET A 70 5.74 -10.15 -15.84
N TYR A 71 5.41 -9.15 -16.67
CA TYR A 71 5.15 -7.80 -16.21
C TYR A 71 4.00 -7.74 -15.19
N ALA A 72 2.86 -8.40 -15.46
CA ALA A 72 1.74 -8.43 -14.54
C ALA A 72 2.07 -9.16 -13.23
N THR A 73 2.78 -10.28 -13.30
CA THR A 73 3.18 -11.05 -12.11
C THR A 73 4.14 -10.26 -11.23
N ILE A 74 5.16 -9.60 -11.80
CA ILE A 74 6.11 -8.77 -11.06
C ILE A 74 5.40 -7.56 -10.44
N THR A 75 4.53 -6.90 -11.21
CA THR A 75 3.73 -5.76 -10.72
C THR A 75 2.87 -6.17 -9.52
N GLY A 76 2.17 -7.32 -9.62
CA GLY A 76 1.37 -7.87 -8.52
C GLY A 76 2.23 -8.20 -7.30
N ALA A 77 3.39 -8.82 -7.49
CA ALA A 77 4.32 -9.17 -6.40
C ALA A 77 4.85 -7.92 -5.66
N LEU A 78 5.34 -6.93 -6.39
CA LEU A 78 5.83 -5.68 -5.80
C LEU A 78 4.72 -4.93 -5.05
N ALA A 79 3.52 -4.89 -5.63
CA ALA A 79 2.35 -4.29 -5.01
C ALA A 79 1.93 -5.01 -3.72
N SER A 80 1.90 -6.35 -3.74
CA SER A 80 1.58 -7.16 -2.54
C SER A 80 2.62 -6.98 -1.44
N ILE A 81 3.91 -6.98 -1.76
CA ILE A 81 4.99 -6.71 -0.80
C ILE A 81 4.81 -5.32 -0.21
N TRP A 82 4.60 -4.31 -1.06
CA TRP A 82 4.43 -2.94 -0.60
C TRP A 82 3.17 -2.76 0.27
N ALA A 83 2.07 -3.45 -0.05
CA ALA A 83 0.86 -3.44 0.76
C ALA A 83 1.11 -4.03 2.17
N ILE A 84 1.86 -5.14 2.29
CA ILE A 84 2.29 -5.72 3.58
C ILE A 84 3.14 -4.72 4.36
N VAL A 85 4.17 -4.17 3.73
CA VAL A 85 5.06 -3.20 4.36
C VAL A 85 4.27 -1.99 4.90
N CYS A 86 3.25 -1.55 4.18
CA CYS A 86 2.39 -0.44 4.58
C CYS A 86 1.36 -0.77 5.66
N MET A 87 1.07 -2.04 5.91
CA MET A 87 0.25 -2.51 7.05
C MET A 87 1.05 -2.51 8.36
N LEU A 88 2.37 -2.69 8.28
CA LEU A 88 3.24 -2.63 9.45
C LEU A 88 3.47 -1.17 9.88
N PRO A 89 3.69 -0.89 11.18
CA PRO A 89 3.96 0.45 11.70
C PRO A 89 5.36 0.99 11.32
N LEU A 90 5.96 0.48 10.23
CA LEU A 90 7.32 0.79 9.79
C LEU A 90 7.37 2.03 8.88
N VAL A 91 6.29 2.33 8.16
CA VAL A 91 6.29 3.37 7.11
C VAL A 91 5.58 4.63 7.58
N LYS A 92 6.35 5.72 7.67
CA LYS A 92 5.84 7.07 7.95
C LYS A 92 4.89 7.51 6.83
N ALA A 93 3.78 8.15 7.21
CA ALA A 93 2.70 8.51 6.30
C ALA A 93 3.13 9.40 5.11
N TRP A 94 4.18 10.21 5.28
CA TRP A 94 4.66 11.13 4.24
C TRP A 94 5.33 10.43 3.04
N PHE A 95 5.80 9.18 3.20
CA PHE A 95 6.52 8.45 2.15
C PHE A 95 5.59 7.55 1.31
N LEU A 96 4.32 7.42 1.71
CA LEU A 96 3.37 6.50 1.11
C LEU A 96 2.95 6.91 -0.29
N PHE A 97 2.78 8.21 -0.54
CA PHE A 97 2.19 8.68 -1.79
C PHE A 97 3.09 8.40 -3.00
N GLY A 98 4.41 8.47 -2.85
CA GLY A 98 5.35 8.28 -3.95
C GLY A 98 5.33 6.85 -4.49
N ILE A 99 5.43 5.85 -3.61
CA ILE A 99 5.43 4.45 -4.04
C ILE A 99 4.03 4.02 -4.48
N ASP A 100 2.97 4.48 -3.81
CA ASP A 100 1.60 4.21 -4.25
C ASP A 100 1.35 4.74 -5.67
N PHE A 101 1.90 5.90 -6.03
CA PHE A 101 1.85 6.43 -7.38
C PHE A 101 2.59 5.55 -8.39
N VAL A 102 3.80 5.09 -8.04
CA VAL A 102 4.57 4.19 -8.92
C VAL A 102 3.80 2.89 -9.15
N VAL A 103 3.28 2.25 -8.11
CA VAL A 103 2.48 1.02 -8.23
C VAL A 103 1.21 1.26 -9.05
N PHE A 104 0.54 2.39 -8.85
CA PHE A 104 -0.62 2.80 -9.67
C PHE A 104 -0.26 2.86 -11.16
N ILE A 105 0.84 3.53 -11.53
CA ILE A 105 1.29 3.61 -12.93
C ILE A 105 1.62 2.22 -13.50
N LEU A 106 2.26 1.34 -12.70
CA LEU A 106 2.51 -0.03 -13.14
C LEU A 106 1.22 -0.78 -13.47
N TYR A 107 0.20 -0.63 -12.62
CA TYR A 107 -1.13 -1.19 -12.86
C TYR A 107 -1.88 -0.55 -14.03
N VAL A 108 -1.72 0.75 -14.28
CA VAL A 108 -2.25 1.43 -15.47
C VAL A 108 -1.69 0.80 -16.74
N ALA A 109 -0.37 0.59 -16.80
CA ALA A 109 0.26 -0.07 -17.94
C ALA A 109 -0.19 -1.54 -18.08
N ALA A 110 -0.29 -2.30 -16.98
CA ALA A 110 -0.82 -3.67 -17.00
C ALA A 110 -2.25 -3.71 -17.55
N PHE A 111 -3.13 -2.87 -17.01
CA PHE A 111 -4.51 -2.74 -17.45
C PHE A 111 -4.60 -2.31 -18.92
N GLY A 112 -3.75 -1.39 -19.38
CA GLY A 112 -3.70 -1.00 -20.79
C GLY A 112 -3.37 -2.15 -21.74
N ILE A 113 -2.37 -2.98 -21.38
CA ILE A 113 -1.97 -4.15 -22.16
C ILE A 113 -3.10 -5.18 -22.23
N PHE A 114 -3.61 -5.60 -21.06
CA PHE A 114 -4.60 -6.67 -20.97
C PHE A 114 -6.02 -6.21 -21.35
N GLY A 115 -6.35 -4.95 -21.07
CA GLY A 115 -7.61 -4.34 -21.46
C GLY A 115 -7.77 -4.27 -22.97
N LYS A 116 -6.72 -3.85 -23.69
CA LYS A 116 -6.73 -3.84 -25.17
C LYS A 116 -6.87 -5.25 -25.75
N MET A 117 -6.26 -6.26 -25.11
CA MET A 117 -6.22 -7.64 -25.61
C MET A 117 -7.51 -8.42 -25.35
N TYR A 118 -8.20 -8.18 -24.23
CA TYR A 118 -9.30 -9.07 -23.79
C TYR A 118 -10.67 -8.41 -23.69
N ILE A 119 -10.79 -7.08 -23.54
CA ILE A 119 -12.12 -6.45 -23.35
C ILE A 119 -13.01 -6.66 -24.58
N LYS A 120 -12.45 -6.49 -25.78
CA LYS A 120 -13.17 -6.59 -27.05
C LYS A 120 -13.10 -7.97 -27.70
N GLU A 121 -12.34 -8.89 -27.11
CA GLU A 121 -12.13 -10.22 -27.68
C GLU A 121 -13.34 -11.11 -27.43
N ASP A 122 -13.81 -11.77 -28.48
CA ASP A 122 -14.86 -12.77 -28.39
C ASP A 122 -14.29 -14.09 -27.89
N ALA A 123 -14.92 -14.63 -26.85
CA ALA A 123 -14.34 -15.77 -26.14
C ALA A 123 -14.44 -17.08 -26.93
N GLU A 124 -15.30 -17.19 -27.95
CA GLU A 124 -15.51 -18.39 -28.79
C GLU A 124 -15.49 -19.74 -28.02
N GLY A 125 -15.97 -19.76 -26.77
CA GLY A 125 -15.93 -20.94 -25.89
C GLY A 125 -14.57 -21.27 -25.26
N ASN A 126 -13.52 -20.49 -25.51
CA ASN A 126 -12.22 -20.60 -24.89
C ASN A 126 -12.23 -20.07 -23.44
N GLY A 127 -12.21 -21.00 -22.48
CA GLY A 127 -12.19 -20.68 -21.05
C GLY A 127 -11.01 -19.82 -20.61
N GLY A 128 -9.88 -19.85 -21.34
CA GLY A 128 -8.73 -18.98 -21.08
C GLY A 128 -9.04 -17.51 -21.35
N ILE A 129 -9.79 -17.21 -22.43
CA ILE A 129 -10.21 -15.84 -22.77
C ILE A 129 -11.22 -15.34 -21.75
N ILE A 130 -12.21 -16.16 -21.36
CA ILE A 130 -13.20 -15.81 -20.31
C ILE A 130 -12.50 -15.46 -18.99
N ARG A 131 -11.54 -16.30 -18.57
CA ARG A 131 -10.71 -16.05 -17.39
C ARG A 131 -9.99 -14.71 -17.49
N MET A 132 -9.39 -14.42 -18.64
CA MET A 132 -8.65 -13.17 -18.84
C MET A 132 -9.55 -11.94 -18.88
N LYS A 133 -10.78 -12.04 -19.40
CA LYS A 133 -11.79 -10.97 -19.30
C LYS A 133 -12.10 -10.63 -17.84
N ASN A 134 -12.27 -11.64 -16.99
CA ASN A 134 -12.45 -11.44 -15.55
C ASN A 134 -11.18 -10.88 -14.89
N ALA A 135 -10.00 -11.35 -15.29
CA ALA A 135 -8.71 -10.88 -14.77
C ALA A 135 -8.46 -9.40 -15.06
N VAL A 136 -8.93 -8.88 -16.20
CA VAL A 136 -8.85 -7.45 -16.54
C VAL A 136 -9.65 -6.60 -15.55
N TRP A 137 -10.82 -7.05 -15.13
CA TRP A 137 -11.61 -6.34 -14.12
C TRP A 137 -10.91 -6.33 -12.76
N ILE A 138 -10.28 -7.44 -12.37
CA ILE A 138 -9.46 -7.49 -11.14
C ILE A 138 -8.29 -6.52 -11.22
N LEU A 139 -7.58 -6.43 -12.36
CA LEU A 139 -6.54 -5.43 -12.57
C LEU A 139 -7.08 -4.00 -12.39
N LEU A 140 -8.22 -3.69 -13.01
CA LEU A 140 -8.86 -2.38 -12.92
C LEU A 140 -9.24 -2.02 -11.48
N THR A 141 -9.87 -2.95 -10.76
CA THR A 141 -10.25 -2.72 -9.37
C THR A 141 -9.02 -2.46 -8.50
N ASN A 142 -7.96 -3.27 -8.65
CA ASN A 142 -6.75 -3.04 -7.86
C ASN A 142 -6.06 -1.72 -8.22
N MET A 143 -6.01 -1.39 -9.51
CA MET A 143 -5.51 -0.10 -10.00
C MET A 143 -6.23 1.08 -9.33
N ILE A 144 -7.57 1.02 -9.24
CA ILE A 144 -8.38 2.06 -8.58
C ILE A 144 -8.08 2.12 -7.08
N LEU A 145 -7.92 0.97 -6.41
CA LEU A 145 -7.53 0.96 -4.99
C LEU A 145 -6.19 1.66 -4.77
N TRP A 146 -5.18 1.40 -5.61
CA TRP A 146 -3.88 2.08 -5.58
C TRP A 146 -3.99 3.58 -5.84
N PHE A 147 -4.87 3.99 -6.74
CA PHE A 147 -5.15 5.41 -6.99
C PHE A 147 -5.76 6.10 -5.75
N ILE A 148 -6.72 5.46 -5.08
CA ILE A 148 -7.35 6.00 -3.87
C ILE A 148 -6.31 6.21 -2.77
N THR A 149 -5.42 5.24 -2.53
CA THR A 149 -4.40 5.38 -1.49
C THR A 149 -3.31 6.39 -1.86
N PHE A 150 -2.98 6.52 -3.15
CA PHE A 150 -2.13 7.59 -3.66
C PHE A 150 -2.74 8.99 -3.38
N VAL A 151 -4.01 9.20 -3.72
CA VAL A 151 -4.70 10.48 -3.50
C VAL A 151 -4.78 10.79 -2.01
N TYR A 152 -5.18 9.80 -1.19
CA TYR A 152 -5.23 9.94 0.26
C TYR A 152 -3.86 10.31 0.85
N GLY A 153 -2.80 9.58 0.45
CA GLY A 153 -1.43 9.85 0.88
C GLY A 153 -0.95 11.25 0.49
N SER A 154 -1.29 11.70 -0.72
CA SER A 154 -0.95 13.04 -1.22
C SER A 154 -1.62 14.14 -0.39
N VAL A 155 -2.90 13.98 -0.05
CA VAL A 155 -3.63 14.93 0.80
C VAL A 155 -3.03 14.99 2.22
N VAL A 156 -2.70 13.83 2.81
CA VAL A 156 -2.07 13.76 4.14
C VAL A 156 -0.68 14.41 4.12
N PHE A 157 0.12 14.13 3.09
CA PHE A 157 1.44 14.74 2.90
C PHE A 157 1.33 16.28 2.82
N TRP A 158 0.41 16.78 1.99
CA TRP A 158 0.20 18.21 1.82
C TRP A 158 -0.20 18.92 3.12
N LYS A 159 -1.09 18.31 3.92
CA LYS A 159 -1.47 18.81 5.24
C LYS A 159 -0.27 18.84 6.21
N TYR A 160 0.53 17.78 6.22
CA TYR A 160 1.74 17.72 7.05
C TYR A 160 2.78 18.77 6.65
N TRP A 161 2.96 19.00 5.34
CA TRP A 161 3.92 19.97 4.83
C TRP A 161 3.52 21.41 5.21
N LYS A 162 2.25 21.79 5.03
CA LYS A 162 1.74 23.12 5.46
C LYS A 162 1.88 23.38 6.95
N GLY A 163 1.73 22.36 7.80
CA GLY A 163 1.90 22.50 9.25
C GLY A 163 3.33 22.87 9.67
N ARG A 164 4.35 22.45 8.92
CA ARG A 164 5.76 22.75 9.22
C ARG A 164 6.16 24.17 8.81
N THR A 165 5.55 24.74 7.77
CA THR A 165 5.88 26.09 7.28
C THR A 165 5.32 27.19 8.17
N SER A 166 4.22 26.95 8.90
CA SER A 166 3.55 27.94 9.75
C SER A 166 4.35 28.37 11.00
N PHE A 167 5.35 27.59 11.44
CA PHE A 167 6.16 27.89 12.64
C PHE A 167 7.41 28.72 12.37
N THR A 168 7.66 29.15 11.12
CA THR A 168 8.87 29.91 10.76
C THR A 168 8.69 31.44 10.78
N GLY A 169 7.49 31.95 11.08
CA GLY A 169 7.14 33.38 10.97
C GLY A 169 6.99 34.17 12.27
N ARG A 170 7.36 33.64 13.44
CA ARG A 170 7.23 34.35 14.74
C ARG A 170 8.48 34.25 15.60
N ALA A 171 9.61 34.75 15.09
CA ALA A 171 10.66 35.26 15.97
C ALA A 171 10.33 36.74 16.26
N PRO A 172 10.12 37.15 17.52
CA PRO A 172 10.08 38.56 17.85
C PRO A 172 11.48 39.13 17.55
N THR A 173 11.55 40.11 16.66
CA THR A 173 12.73 40.97 16.54
C THR A 173 13.05 41.53 17.92
N HIS A 174 14.26 41.24 18.42
CA HIS A 174 14.81 41.81 19.64
C HIS A 174 14.55 43.33 19.68
N PRO A 175 14.03 43.90 20.79
CA PRO A 175 14.01 45.34 20.96
C PRO A 175 15.44 45.88 20.91
N GLN A 176 15.69 46.84 20.03
CA GLN A 176 16.90 47.64 20.07
C GLN A 176 16.97 48.33 21.42
N MET A 177 17.99 48.02 22.22
CA MET A 177 18.31 48.82 23.40
C MET A 177 18.87 50.15 22.89
N SER A 178 18.04 51.19 23.00
CA SER A 178 18.47 52.58 22.95
C SER A 178 19.46 52.84 24.09
N HIS A 179 20.74 52.99 23.76
CA HIS A 179 21.73 53.61 24.61
C HIS A 179 22.30 54.82 23.88
N ALA A 180 21.79 56.00 24.22
CA ALA A 180 22.50 57.26 24.41
C ALA A 180 21.48 58.36 24.71
#